data_AF-A0AAU7P7A7-F1
#
_entry.id   AF-A0AAU7P7A7-F1
#
_cell.length_a   1.000
_cell.length_b   1.000
_cell.length_c   1.000
_cell.angle_alpha   90.00
_cell.angle_beta   90.00
_cell.angle_gamma   90.00
#
_symmetry.space_group_name_H-M   'P 1'
#
loop_
_entity.id
_entity.type
_entity.pdbx_description
1 polymer ?
#
loop_
_entity_poly.entity_id
_entity_poly.type
_entity_poly.pdbx_seq_one_letter_code
_entity_poly.pdbx_strand_id
1 'polypeptide(L)'
;MNLGKTALWVAAMLVLAGCSDKAIDTGQAGAPPAPTETTPATPATPPAAQPRQIAAEVPAPGQVLNDIYGMKGDGSASYTVDNGALAAFWYGYRFDLGGKHYYTGFANAGPGTYGKAEERDGPDPGVGVAISQATYVLDDVAGKPAWTLFHAQQWAGDFGANENADPLDEKREPQSTESKDGHLLLAVPTTRFAPGVSSLGFAIFSFDPNKNDLGDYKGWVYLGTVVTGGDNSAACDDSGTMKCASSAGTLSFEPGKTGSMPTLRVVMKGTAVSGPGKVRVLDASDTVTYTFDASRQQYTPPLDQ
;
A
#
# COMPACT_ATOMS: atom_id res chain seq x y z
N MET A 1 -35.92 -47.15 -7.62
CA MET A 1 -36.83 -47.02 -6.46
C MET A 1 -37.06 -45.54 -6.22
N ASN A 2 -38.34 -45.13 -6.26
CA ASN A 2 -38.89 -43.80 -5.92
C ASN A 2 -38.46 -43.35 -4.50
N LEU A 3 -38.59 -42.11 -4.03
CA LEU A 3 -39.42 -40.93 -4.30
C LEU A 3 -38.52 -39.67 -4.15
N GLY A 4 -38.70 -38.49 -4.75
CA GLY A 4 -39.89 -37.75 -5.14
C GLY A 4 -40.11 -36.57 -4.19
N LYS A 5 -39.93 -35.32 -4.67
CA LYS A 5 -40.84 -34.16 -4.45
C LYS A 5 -40.34 -32.88 -5.14
N THR A 6 -41.13 -32.46 -6.11
CA THR A 6 -41.22 -31.15 -6.76
C THR A 6 -42.01 -30.16 -5.89
N ALA A 7 -41.75 -28.86 -6.05
CA ALA A 7 -42.73 -27.81 -5.80
C ALA A 7 -42.48 -26.61 -6.75
N LEU A 8 -43.57 -26.11 -7.33
CA LEU A 8 -43.68 -25.11 -8.38
C LEU A 8 -43.72 -23.65 -7.86
N TRP A 9 -43.19 -22.76 -8.71
CA TRP A 9 -43.61 -21.41 -9.11
C TRP A 9 -44.83 -20.71 -8.46
N VAL A 10 -44.67 -19.41 -8.17
CA VAL A 10 -45.64 -18.34 -8.50
C VAL A 10 -44.89 -17.07 -8.93
N ALA A 11 -45.39 -16.41 -9.97
CA ALA A 11 -44.91 -15.17 -10.57
C ALA A 11 -45.94 -14.02 -10.42
N ALA A 12 -45.46 -12.79 -10.67
CA ALA A 12 -46.18 -11.56 -11.03
C ALA A 12 -46.88 -10.78 -9.87
N MET A 13 -46.96 -9.44 -9.82
CA MET A 13 -47.16 -8.41 -10.88
C MET A 13 -46.74 -6.97 -10.46
N LEU A 14 -46.41 -6.16 -11.49
CA LEU A 14 -46.65 -4.72 -11.80
C LEU A 14 -46.59 -3.63 -10.70
N VAL A 15 -45.77 -2.56 -10.78
CA VAL A 15 -45.66 -1.37 -11.70
C VAL A 15 -46.78 -0.34 -11.55
N LEU A 16 -46.41 0.93 -11.25
CA LEU A 16 -46.90 2.27 -11.73
C LEU A 16 -46.43 3.35 -10.72
N ALA A 17 -45.47 4.25 -11.01
CA ALA A 17 -45.51 5.47 -11.83
C ALA A 17 -46.36 6.65 -11.26
N GLY A 18 -45.68 7.74 -10.85
CA GLY A 18 -45.98 9.10 -11.35
C GLY A 18 -46.71 10.14 -10.47
N CYS A 19 -46.03 11.29 -10.31
CA CYS A 19 -46.52 12.68 -10.42
C CYS A 19 -47.03 13.48 -9.19
N SER A 20 -46.17 14.43 -8.78
CA SER A 20 -46.31 15.89 -8.56
C SER A 20 -47.63 16.58 -8.14
N ASP A 21 -47.39 17.59 -7.28
CA ASP A 21 -48.18 18.73 -6.80
C ASP A 21 -49.30 19.31 -7.70
N LYS A 22 -50.41 19.77 -7.08
CA LYS A 22 -50.75 21.21 -6.82
C LYS A 22 -52.16 21.37 -6.21
N ALA A 23 -52.31 22.46 -5.46
CA ALA A 23 -53.39 22.84 -4.54
C ALA A 23 -54.69 23.44 -5.15
N ILE A 24 -55.62 23.76 -4.22
CA ILE A 24 -56.64 24.85 -4.13
C ILE A 24 -58.05 24.27 -3.86
N ASP A 25 -58.61 24.34 -2.65
CA ASP A 25 -59.22 25.44 -1.85
C ASP A 25 -60.76 25.49 -1.99
N THR A 26 -61.48 25.58 -0.87
CA THR A 26 -62.70 26.40 -0.67
C THR A 26 -63.24 26.31 0.77
N GLY A 27 -62.98 27.39 1.53
CA GLY A 27 -63.86 28.14 2.44
C GLY A 27 -64.86 27.44 3.40
N GLN A 28 -64.78 27.74 4.71
CA GLN A 28 -65.52 28.87 5.31
C GLN A 28 -65.29 29.04 6.83
N ALA A 29 -65.11 30.31 7.21
CA ALA A 29 -65.59 31.00 8.42
C ALA A 29 -65.09 30.59 9.83
N GLY A 30 -63.97 31.18 10.23
CA GLY A 30 -63.93 32.24 11.26
C GLY A 30 -64.36 31.93 12.70
N ALA A 31 -63.45 31.37 13.49
CA ALA A 31 -63.38 31.53 14.95
C ALA A 31 -61.88 31.54 15.37
N PRO A 32 -61.47 32.33 16.38
CA PRO A 32 -60.06 32.70 16.59
C PRO A 32 -59.23 31.49 17.08
N PRO A 33 -58.08 31.17 16.45
CA PRO A 33 -57.22 30.11 16.96
C PRO A 33 -56.42 30.56 18.18
N ALA A 34 -56.40 29.66 19.16
CA ALA A 34 -55.59 29.65 20.37
C ALA A 34 -54.08 29.73 20.06
N PRO A 35 -53.25 30.14 21.04
CA PRO A 35 -51.80 30.21 20.89
C PRO A 35 -51.21 28.89 20.41
N THR A 36 -50.34 29.01 19.41
CA THR A 36 -49.59 27.93 18.76
C THR A 36 -48.90 27.04 19.79
N GLU A 37 -49.27 25.76 19.85
CA GLU A 37 -48.43 24.75 20.47
C GLU A 37 -47.10 24.69 19.71
N THR A 38 -46.02 25.07 20.39
CA THR A 38 -44.66 24.95 19.89
C THR A 38 -44.35 23.47 19.73
N THR A 39 -44.24 23.00 18.49
CA THR A 39 -43.70 21.67 18.18
C THR A 39 -42.34 21.53 18.88
N PRO A 40 -42.12 20.47 19.68
CA PRO A 40 -40.82 20.27 20.31
C PRO A 40 -39.75 20.11 19.23
N ALA A 41 -38.69 20.92 19.35
CA ALA A 41 -37.53 20.83 18.47
C ALA A 41 -36.94 19.41 18.56
N THR A 42 -36.83 18.75 17.41
CA THR A 42 -36.06 17.51 17.26
C THR A 42 -34.66 17.75 17.83
N PRO A 43 -34.16 16.90 18.75
CA PRO A 43 -32.79 17.02 19.23
C PRO A 43 -31.85 16.90 18.03
N ALA A 44 -31.01 17.91 17.83
CA ALA A 44 -29.95 17.85 16.83
C ALA A 44 -29.03 16.68 17.19
N THR A 45 -28.94 15.69 16.30
CA THR A 45 -27.91 14.66 16.37
C THR A 45 -26.55 15.35 16.43
N PRO A 46 -25.69 15.04 17.42
CA PRO A 46 -24.34 15.58 17.45
C PRO A 46 -23.64 15.28 16.11
N PRO A 47 -22.89 16.23 15.53
CA PRO A 47 -22.11 15.94 14.34
C PRO A 47 -21.21 14.73 14.63
N ALA A 48 -21.16 13.79 13.69
CA ALA A 48 -20.27 12.64 13.77
C ALA A 48 -18.86 13.14 14.08
N ALA A 49 -18.25 12.56 15.13
CA ALA A 49 -16.90 12.88 15.52
C ALA A 49 -15.99 12.73 14.29
N GLN A 50 -15.41 13.84 13.83
CA GLN A 50 -14.36 13.81 12.83
C GLN A 50 -13.26 12.88 13.34
N PRO A 51 -12.65 12.04 12.48
CA PRO A 51 -11.50 11.24 12.88
C PRO A 51 -10.49 12.16 13.55
N ARG A 52 -10.17 11.89 14.82
CA ARG A 52 -9.18 12.68 15.55
C ARG A 52 -7.87 12.60 14.76
N GLN A 53 -7.49 13.69 14.12
CA GLN A 53 -6.16 13.82 13.57
C GLN A 53 -5.18 13.68 14.74
N ILE A 54 -4.40 12.61 14.72
CA ILE A 54 -3.36 12.38 15.71
C ILE A 54 -2.29 13.44 15.50
N ALA A 55 -2.23 14.41 16.41
CA ALA A 55 -1.39 15.60 16.30
C ALA A 55 0.08 15.38 16.70
N ALA A 56 0.46 14.16 17.12
CA ALA A 56 1.86 13.86 17.47
C ALA A 56 2.71 13.75 16.19
N GLU A 57 3.75 14.58 16.09
CA GLU A 57 4.73 14.53 15.01
C GLU A 57 5.48 13.19 15.02
N VAL A 58 5.68 12.58 13.85
CA VAL A 58 6.41 11.31 13.77
C VAL A 58 7.90 11.51 14.05
N PRO A 59 8.61 10.47 14.50
CA PRO A 59 10.07 10.47 14.55
C PRO A 59 10.70 10.94 13.24
N ALA A 60 11.62 11.89 13.33
CA ALA A 60 12.36 12.42 12.19
C ALA A 60 13.26 11.33 11.56
N PRO A 61 13.60 11.43 10.24
CA PRO A 61 14.44 10.46 9.56
C PRO A 61 15.74 10.09 10.29
N GLY A 62 16.47 11.07 10.82
CA GLY A 62 17.71 10.81 11.58
C GLY A 62 17.49 10.05 12.89
N GLN A 63 16.33 10.24 13.55
CA GLN A 63 15.96 9.46 14.73
C GLN A 63 15.65 8.01 14.35
N VAL A 64 14.92 7.80 13.25
CA VAL A 64 14.65 6.45 12.70
C VAL A 64 15.95 5.71 12.42
N LEU A 65 16.91 6.35 11.74
CA LEU A 65 18.20 5.73 11.45
C LEU A 65 18.99 5.40 12.73
N ASN A 66 19.01 6.31 13.71
CA ASN A 66 19.67 6.07 14.99
C ASN A 66 19.03 4.87 15.73
N ASP A 67 17.71 4.76 15.75
CA ASP A 67 17.00 3.65 16.38
C ASP A 67 17.27 2.30 15.68
N ILE A 68 17.45 2.30 14.35
CA ILE A 68 17.80 1.10 13.57
C ILE A 68 19.23 0.65 13.84
N TYR A 69 20.19 1.57 13.77
CA TYR A 69 21.61 1.22 13.72
C TYR A 69 22.34 1.41 15.06
N GLY A 70 21.69 1.98 16.08
CA GLY A 70 22.29 2.22 17.40
C GLY A 70 23.43 3.25 17.40
N MET A 71 23.62 3.95 16.28
CA MET A 71 24.66 4.94 16.08
C MET A 71 24.06 6.33 16.03
N LYS A 72 24.60 7.22 16.86
CA LYS A 72 24.25 8.64 16.83
C LYS A 72 24.82 9.26 15.54
N GLY A 73 23.97 9.35 14.52
CA GLY A 73 24.25 10.13 13.32
C GLY A 73 24.29 11.64 13.59
N ASP A 74 24.40 12.41 12.52
CA ASP A 74 24.32 13.88 12.52
C ASP A 74 22.87 14.42 12.54
N GLY A 75 21.88 13.52 12.62
CA GLY A 75 20.46 13.83 12.54
C GLY A 75 19.92 13.98 11.11
N SER A 76 20.76 13.81 10.09
CA SER A 76 20.34 13.81 8.69
C SER A 76 19.54 12.56 8.32
N ALA A 77 18.94 12.59 7.13
CA ALA A 77 18.24 11.45 6.56
C ALA A 77 19.18 10.39 5.94
N SER A 78 20.50 10.52 6.08
CA SER A 78 21.45 9.52 5.60
C SER A 78 22.84 9.67 6.23
N TYR A 79 23.44 8.58 6.70
CA TYR A 79 24.82 8.59 7.19
C TYR A 79 25.49 7.22 7.05
N THR A 80 26.83 7.22 7.11
CA THR A 80 27.61 5.98 7.05
C THR A 80 27.50 5.19 8.35
N VAL A 81 27.10 3.93 8.24
CA VAL A 81 26.98 2.98 9.37
C VAL A 81 28.29 2.19 9.55
N ASP A 82 28.42 1.45 10.66
CA ASP A 82 29.63 0.70 11.07
C ASP A 82 30.24 -0.19 9.98
N ASN A 83 29.44 -0.68 9.02
CA ASN A 83 29.92 -1.49 7.91
C ASN A 83 30.42 -0.70 6.70
N GLY A 84 30.57 0.62 6.83
CA GLY A 84 30.97 1.54 5.77
C GLY A 84 29.86 1.87 4.77
N ALA A 85 28.73 1.18 4.80
CA ALA A 85 27.62 1.47 3.90
C ALA A 85 26.95 2.80 4.26
N LEU A 86 26.46 3.51 3.23
CA LEU A 86 25.58 4.65 3.43
C LEU A 86 24.18 4.12 3.74
N ALA A 87 23.70 4.36 4.97
CA ALA A 87 22.31 4.14 5.31
C ALA A 87 21.51 5.41 4.99
N ALA A 88 20.31 5.26 4.42
CA ALA A 88 19.41 6.37 4.10
C ALA A 88 17.98 6.05 4.48
N PHE A 89 17.27 7.03 5.03
CA PHE A 89 15.83 6.94 5.21
C PHE A 89 15.16 6.83 3.83
N TRP A 90 14.23 5.89 3.72
CA TRP A 90 13.55 5.60 2.46
C TRP A 90 12.10 6.04 2.51
N TYR A 91 11.32 5.59 3.50
CA TYR A 91 9.88 5.82 3.52
C TYR A 91 9.30 5.80 4.94
N GLY A 92 8.23 6.57 5.17
CA GLY A 92 7.52 6.59 6.46
C GLY A 92 6.03 6.30 6.28
N TYR A 93 5.47 5.43 7.11
CA TYR A 93 4.06 5.01 7.01
C TYR A 93 3.36 5.00 8.36
N ARG A 94 2.21 5.67 8.46
CA ARG A 94 1.30 5.61 9.62
C ARG A 94 0.17 4.65 9.32
N PHE A 95 -0.19 3.82 10.29
CA PHE A 95 -1.29 2.86 10.12
C PHE A 95 -1.91 2.46 11.46
N ASP A 96 -3.14 1.98 11.38
CA ASP A 96 -3.86 1.40 12.51
C ASP A 96 -3.88 -0.11 12.36
N LEU A 97 -3.60 -0.84 13.44
CA LEU A 97 -3.66 -2.30 13.46
C LEU A 97 -3.99 -2.79 14.87
N GLY A 98 -4.95 -3.70 15.00
CA GLY A 98 -5.31 -4.27 16.31
C GLY A 98 -5.69 -3.23 17.37
N GLY A 99 -6.27 -2.09 16.97
CA GLY A 99 -6.65 -0.99 17.86
C GLY A 99 -5.50 -0.11 18.37
N LYS A 100 -4.29 -0.27 17.82
CA LYS A 100 -3.12 0.59 18.09
C LYS A 100 -2.79 1.44 16.87
N HIS A 101 -2.18 2.60 17.13
CA HIS A 101 -1.64 3.48 16.09
C HIS A 101 -0.15 3.24 15.97
N TYR A 102 0.31 2.92 14.77
CA TYR A 102 1.70 2.65 14.46
C TYR A 102 2.26 3.70 13.50
N TYR A 103 3.57 3.89 13.59
CA TYR A 103 4.38 4.54 12.58
C TYR A 103 5.60 3.67 12.31
N THR A 104 5.90 3.40 11.05
CA THR A 104 7.14 2.72 10.66
C THR A 104 7.94 3.64 9.74
N GLY A 105 9.19 3.88 10.13
CA GLY A 105 10.19 4.47 9.26
C GLY A 105 11.08 3.37 8.68
N PHE A 106 11.10 3.27 7.36
CA PHE A 106 11.97 2.38 6.60
C PHE A 106 13.24 3.11 6.18
N ALA A 107 14.35 2.40 6.22
CA ALA A 107 15.63 2.83 5.70
C ALA A 107 16.22 1.75 4.81
N ASN A 108 17.25 2.11 4.06
CA ASN A 108 18.04 1.15 3.31
C ASN A 108 19.53 1.36 3.57
N ALA A 109 20.31 0.30 3.41
CA ALA A 109 21.77 0.37 3.38
C ALA A 109 22.29 -0.58 2.30
N GLY A 110 23.22 -0.07 1.49
CA GLY A 110 23.93 -0.87 0.50
C GLY A 110 24.84 -1.94 1.13
N PRO A 111 25.47 -2.79 0.31
CA PRO A 111 26.43 -3.78 0.81
C PRO A 111 27.59 -3.08 1.51
N GLY A 112 28.10 -3.71 2.58
CA GLY A 112 29.22 -3.18 3.36
C GLY A 112 30.42 -2.84 2.48
N THR A 113 30.99 -1.66 2.68
CA THR A 113 32.09 -1.13 1.86
C THR A 113 33.38 -1.20 2.66
N TYR A 114 34.04 -2.36 2.62
CA TYR A 114 35.37 -2.51 3.20
C TYR A 114 36.42 -2.60 2.09
N GLY A 115 37.40 -1.71 2.10
CA GLY A 115 38.45 -1.63 1.06
C GLY A 115 38.55 -0.25 0.42
N LYS A 116 39.52 -0.06 -0.49
CA LYS A 116 39.66 1.20 -1.23
C LYS A 116 38.63 1.27 -2.35
N ALA A 117 38.06 2.45 -2.59
CA ALA A 117 37.07 2.66 -3.65
C ALA A 117 37.61 2.32 -5.05
N GLU A 118 38.93 2.43 -5.26
CA GLU A 118 39.57 2.12 -6.56
C GLU A 118 39.65 0.63 -6.88
N GLU A 119 39.41 -0.25 -5.90
CA GLU A 119 39.49 -1.72 -6.05
C GLU A 119 38.11 -2.37 -6.22
N ARG A 120 37.02 -1.58 -6.19
CA ARG A 120 35.67 -2.07 -6.44
C ARG A 120 35.39 -2.10 -7.94
N ASP A 121 35.09 -3.29 -8.44
CA ASP A 121 34.28 -3.43 -9.65
C ASP A 121 32.94 -2.71 -9.40
N GLY A 122 32.43 -1.96 -10.39
CA GLY A 122 31.22 -1.14 -10.24
C GLY A 122 30.00 -1.89 -9.69
N PRO A 123 28.89 -1.19 -9.39
CA PRO A 123 27.77 -1.79 -8.65
C PRO A 123 27.25 -3.07 -9.33
N ASP A 124 27.05 -4.13 -8.54
CA ASP A 124 26.50 -5.39 -9.07
C ASP A 124 25.02 -5.20 -9.43
N PRO A 125 24.64 -5.39 -10.71
CA PRO A 125 23.27 -5.14 -11.15
C PRO A 125 22.24 -6.09 -10.52
N GLY A 126 22.66 -7.29 -10.08
CA GLY A 126 21.80 -8.28 -9.43
C GLY A 126 21.66 -8.08 -7.92
N VAL A 127 22.46 -7.19 -7.32
CA VAL A 127 22.45 -6.94 -5.87
C VAL A 127 21.65 -5.67 -5.57
N GLY A 128 20.79 -5.74 -4.56
CA GLY A 128 20.04 -4.60 -4.04
C GLY A 128 20.68 -4.00 -2.79
N VAL A 129 19.83 -3.44 -1.94
CA VAL A 129 20.13 -2.94 -0.60
C VAL A 129 19.41 -3.78 0.45
N ALA A 130 19.91 -3.80 1.67
CA ALA A 130 19.14 -4.27 2.81
C ALA A 130 18.09 -3.20 3.16
N ILE A 131 16.81 -3.57 3.20
CA ILE A 131 15.76 -2.70 3.76
C ILE A 131 15.66 -2.95 5.27
N SER A 132 15.68 -1.88 6.06
CA SER A 132 15.62 -1.87 7.51
C SER A 132 14.45 -1.00 7.99
N GLN A 133 14.07 -1.10 9.26
CA GLN A 133 12.94 -0.33 9.78
C GLN A 133 13.04 -0.07 11.29
N ALA A 134 12.47 1.05 11.73
CA ALA A 134 12.05 1.27 13.11
C ALA A 134 10.54 1.53 13.15
N THR A 135 9.86 0.79 14.01
CA THR A 135 8.41 0.87 14.23
C THR A 135 8.15 1.43 15.62
N TYR A 136 7.17 2.33 15.69
CA TYR A 136 6.76 3.05 16.87
C TYR A 136 5.27 2.84 17.09
N VAL A 137 4.87 2.82 18.35
CA VAL A 137 3.46 2.85 18.76
C VAL A 137 3.18 4.22 19.36
N LEU A 138 2.03 4.79 19.01
CA LEU A 138 1.56 6.00 19.69
C LEU A 138 0.98 5.60 21.04
N ASP A 139 1.61 6.11 22.10
CA ASP A 139 1.16 5.94 23.48
C ASP A 139 0.84 7.30 24.11
N ASP A 140 0.25 7.27 25.30
CA ASP A 140 0.15 8.43 26.18
C ASP A 140 1.32 8.42 27.18
N VAL A 141 2.23 9.39 27.04
CA VAL A 141 3.36 9.57 27.95
C VAL A 141 3.16 10.86 28.73
N ALA A 142 2.87 10.73 30.02
CA ALA A 142 2.61 11.84 30.94
C ALA A 142 1.47 12.78 30.49
N GLY A 143 0.37 12.21 29.98
CA GLY A 143 -0.82 12.95 29.54
C GLY A 143 -0.67 13.58 28.16
N LYS A 144 0.33 13.17 27.36
CA LYS A 144 0.59 13.68 26.02
C LYS A 144 0.81 12.53 25.03
N PRO A 145 0.24 12.60 23.82
CA PRO A 145 0.49 11.60 22.79
C PRO A 145 1.96 11.65 22.35
N ALA A 146 2.65 10.52 22.41
CA ALA A 146 4.05 10.38 22.03
C ALA A 146 4.30 9.06 21.30
N TRP A 147 5.18 9.08 20.32
CA TRP A 147 5.62 7.87 19.63
C TRP A 147 6.74 7.19 20.42
N THR A 148 6.48 5.99 20.90
CA THR A 148 7.44 5.15 21.62
C THR A 148 8.00 4.10 20.67
N LEU A 149 9.32 3.89 20.66
CA LEU A 149 9.93 2.83 19.87
C LEU A 149 9.37 1.47 20.30
N PHE A 150 8.70 0.80 19.38
CA PHE A 150 8.16 -0.54 19.58
C PHE A 150 9.22 -1.58 19.23
N HIS A 151 9.87 -1.44 18.09
CA HIS A 151 10.96 -2.33 17.67
C HIS A 151 11.76 -1.72 16.51
N ALA A 152 13.04 -2.10 16.39
CA ALA A 152 13.89 -1.76 15.24
C ALA A 152 14.62 -2.99 14.71
N GLN A 153 14.67 -3.12 13.38
CA GLN A 153 15.16 -4.28 12.65
C GLN A 153 16.09 -3.81 11.52
N GLN A 154 17.35 -4.29 11.51
CA GLN A 154 18.35 -3.91 10.51
C GLN A 154 18.19 -4.63 9.16
N TRP A 155 17.38 -5.69 9.09
CA TRP A 155 17.12 -6.42 7.85
C TRP A 155 15.72 -7.00 7.83
N ALA A 156 14.86 -6.44 6.98
CA ALA A 156 13.53 -6.97 6.63
C ALA A 156 13.51 -7.65 5.25
N GLY A 157 14.59 -7.56 4.48
CA GLY A 157 14.79 -8.25 3.21
C GLY A 157 15.76 -7.51 2.28
N ASP A 158 16.03 -8.11 1.13
CA ASP A 158 16.85 -7.51 0.08
C ASP A 158 15.95 -6.83 -0.95
N PHE A 159 16.21 -5.57 -1.25
CA PHE A 159 15.32 -4.68 -1.98
C PHE A 159 16.06 -3.91 -3.08
N GLY A 160 15.40 -3.63 -4.20
CA GLY A 160 16.00 -2.85 -5.28
C GLY A 160 16.96 -3.64 -6.17
N ALA A 161 17.93 -2.95 -6.76
CA ALA A 161 18.92 -3.47 -7.72
C ALA A 161 20.06 -2.46 -7.91
N ASN A 162 21.17 -2.86 -8.55
CA ASN A 162 22.36 -2.03 -8.76
C ASN A 162 22.86 -1.38 -7.45
N GLU A 163 22.82 -2.11 -6.34
CA GLU A 163 23.17 -1.68 -4.98
C GLU A 163 22.35 -0.47 -4.48
N ASN A 164 21.17 -0.24 -5.06
CA ASN A 164 20.27 0.85 -4.70
C ASN A 164 18.86 0.33 -4.38
N ALA A 165 18.17 1.02 -3.47
CA ALA A 165 16.73 0.86 -3.27
C ALA A 165 15.96 1.22 -4.54
N ASP A 166 14.80 0.59 -4.78
CA ASP A 166 13.90 1.10 -5.83
C ASP A 166 13.43 2.52 -5.43
N PRO A 167 13.52 3.50 -6.34
CA PRO A 167 12.98 4.83 -6.10
C PRO A 167 11.49 4.80 -5.77
N LEU A 168 11.06 5.68 -4.86
CA LEU A 168 9.64 5.86 -4.57
C LEU A 168 8.90 6.44 -5.78
N ASP A 169 7.68 5.95 -6.00
CA ASP A 169 6.74 6.65 -6.87
C ASP A 169 5.91 7.64 -6.05
N GLU A 170 6.32 8.91 -6.05
CA GLU A 170 5.65 9.99 -5.31
C GLU A 170 4.27 10.36 -5.87
N LYS A 171 3.88 9.83 -7.04
CA LYS A 171 2.59 10.15 -7.69
C LYS A 171 1.46 9.22 -7.25
N ARG A 172 1.80 8.03 -6.75
CA ARG A 172 0.83 7.03 -6.31
C ARG A 172 0.83 6.95 -4.79
N GLU A 173 -0.32 6.62 -4.23
CA GLU A 173 -0.46 6.45 -2.80
C GLU A 173 -0.13 5.00 -2.38
N PRO A 174 0.44 4.80 -1.17
CA PRO A 174 0.53 3.47 -0.58
C PRO A 174 -0.85 2.86 -0.38
N GLN A 175 -0.90 1.53 -0.48
CA GLN A 175 -2.12 0.76 -0.19
C GLN A 175 -1.83 -0.24 0.92
N SER A 176 -2.79 -0.49 1.78
CA SER A 176 -2.65 -1.53 2.80
C SER A 176 -3.95 -2.26 3.08
N THR A 177 -3.82 -3.44 3.67
CA THR A 177 -4.94 -4.23 4.16
C THR A 177 -4.51 -5.06 5.37
N GLU A 178 -5.46 -5.43 6.22
CA GLU A 178 -5.24 -6.39 7.29
C GLU A 178 -5.50 -7.82 6.75
N SER A 179 -4.55 -8.71 6.97
CA SER A 179 -4.68 -10.13 6.65
C SER A 179 -5.65 -10.80 7.62
N LYS A 180 -6.09 -12.02 7.30
CA LYS A 180 -6.99 -12.78 8.19
C LYS A 180 -6.39 -13.09 9.56
N ASP A 181 -5.06 -13.10 9.65
CA ASP A 181 -4.34 -13.41 10.88
C ASP A 181 -3.97 -12.13 11.67
N GLY A 182 -4.47 -10.96 11.24
CA GLY A 182 -4.21 -9.68 11.91
C GLY A 182 -2.86 -9.07 11.58
N HIS A 183 -2.23 -9.47 10.47
CA HIS A 183 -1.00 -8.84 9.97
C HIS A 183 -1.37 -7.68 9.05
N LEU A 184 -0.58 -6.61 9.05
CA LEU A 184 -0.66 -5.61 7.99
C LEU A 184 0.03 -6.15 6.74
N LEU A 185 -0.59 -5.98 5.58
CA LEU A 185 0.08 -6.04 4.28
C LEU A 185 0.11 -4.62 3.70
N LEU A 186 1.31 -4.12 3.43
CA LEU A 186 1.58 -2.79 2.90
C LEU A 186 2.17 -2.89 1.50
N ALA A 187 1.66 -2.12 0.56
CA ALA A 187 2.17 -1.93 -0.79
C ALA A 187 2.65 -0.48 -0.93
N VAL A 188 3.97 -0.30 -1.01
CA VAL A 188 4.61 1.02 -1.20
C VAL A 188 4.93 1.23 -2.68
N PRO A 189 4.43 2.29 -3.34
CA PRO A 189 4.66 2.53 -4.76
C PRO A 189 6.14 2.77 -5.07
N THR A 190 6.64 2.08 -6.08
CA THR A 190 8.03 2.23 -6.55
C THR A 190 8.08 2.44 -8.06
N THR A 191 9.19 3.01 -8.52
CA THR A 191 9.58 3.02 -9.92
C THR A 191 10.93 2.34 -10.07
N ARG A 192 11.21 1.82 -11.26
CA ARG A 192 12.54 1.32 -11.63
C ARG A 192 12.79 1.66 -13.09
N PHE A 193 14.02 2.04 -13.43
CA PHE A 193 14.44 2.16 -14.81
C PHE A 193 15.49 1.08 -15.12
N ALA A 194 15.23 0.25 -16.13
CA ALA A 194 16.13 -0.80 -16.58
C ALA A 194 16.02 -0.91 -18.12
N PRO A 195 17.11 -1.27 -18.80
CA PRO A 195 17.56 -0.72 -20.09
C PRO A 195 16.42 -0.24 -21.03
N GLY A 196 16.04 1.04 -20.90
CA GLY A 196 15.08 1.70 -21.79
C GLY A 196 13.61 1.60 -21.40
N VAL A 197 13.31 0.92 -20.28
CA VAL A 197 11.96 0.71 -19.75
C VAL A 197 11.87 1.26 -18.33
N SER A 198 10.92 2.16 -18.12
CA SER A 198 10.49 2.60 -16.80
C SER A 198 9.37 1.69 -16.31
N SER A 199 9.63 0.87 -15.29
CA SER A 199 8.64 0.00 -14.67
C SER A 199 7.99 0.69 -13.47
N LEU A 200 6.66 0.54 -13.38
CA LEU A 200 5.89 0.92 -12.20
C LEU A 200 5.71 -0.32 -11.32
N GLY A 201 6.00 -0.22 -10.03
CA GLY A 201 5.85 -1.32 -9.10
C GLY A 201 5.21 -0.93 -7.77
N PHE A 202 5.00 -1.93 -6.93
CA PHE A 202 4.79 -1.77 -5.50
C PHE A 202 5.72 -2.73 -4.74
N ALA A 203 6.53 -2.21 -3.84
CA ALA A 203 7.25 -3.00 -2.86
C ALA A 203 6.26 -3.49 -1.80
N ILE A 204 6.18 -4.80 -1.60
CA ILE A 204 5.20 -5.42 -0.70
C ILE A 204 5.88 -5.78 0.62
N PHE A 205 5.26 -5.40 1.73
CA PHE A 205 5.75 -5.69 3.08
C PHE A 205 4.64 -6.26 3.95
N SER A 206 4.95 -7.24 4.79
CA SER A 206 4.06 -7.68 5.87
C SER A 206 4.59 -7.24 7.23
N PHE A 207 3.69 -6.86 8.12
CA PHE A 207 3.97 -6.62 9.54
C PHE A 207 3.10 -7.50 10.43
N ASP A 208 3.74 -8.31 11.26
CA ASP A 208 3.12 -9.06 12.35
C ASP A 208 3.55 -8.45 13.69
N PRO A 209 2.67 -7.72 14.41
CA PRO A 209 2.98 -7.11 15.70
C PRO A 209 3.15 -8.13 16.84
N ASN A 210 2.70 -9.36 16.64
CA ASN A 210 2.68 -10.41 17.67
C ASN A 210 3.72 -11.51 17.40
N LYS A 211 4.64 -11.26 16.46
CA LYS A 211 5.65 -12.25 16.11
C LYS A 211 6.46 -12.65 17.33
N ASN A 212 6.62 -13.94 17.55
CA ASN A 212 7.30 -14.47 18.73
C ASN A 212 8.50 -15.32 18.33
N ASP A 213 9.51 -14.64 17.80
CA ASP A 213 10.82 -15.25 17.51
C ASP A 213 11.63 -15.32 18.82
N LEU A 214 12.24 -16.47 19.11
CA LEU A 214 13.17 -16.60 20.25
C LEU A 214 14.43 -15.75 19.98
N GLY A 215 14.50 -14.56 20.57
CA GLY A 215 15.71 -13.71 20.61
C GLY A 215 15.59 -12.42 19.81
N ASP A 216 15.39 -12.52 18.49
CA ASP A 216 15.36 -11.37 17.56
C ASP A 216 14.00 -11.27 16.88
N TYR A 217 13.14 -10.39 17.39
CA TYR A 217 11.80 -10.14 16.82
C TYR A 217 11.95 -9.63 15.38
N LYS A 218 11.33 -10.29 14.39
CA LYS A 218 11.34 -9.85 12.99
C LYS A 218 9.95 -9.56 12.46
N GLY A 219 9.29 -8.57 13.04
CA GLY A 219 7.90 -8.24 12.74
C GLY A 219 7.67 -7.82 11.29
N TRP A 220 8.64 -7.16 10.66
CA TRP A 220 8.54 -6.75 9.25
C TRP A 220 9.28 -7.72 8.32
N VAL A 221 8.66 -8.02 7.19
CA VAL A 221 9.25 -8.82 6.10
C VAL A 221 8.90 -8.18 4.76
N TYR A 222 9.91 -7.98 3.92
CA TYR A 222 9.74 -7.61 2.52
C TYR A 222 9.41 -8.87 1.70
N LEU A 223 8.34 -8.79 0.91
CA LEU A 223 7.74 -9.91 0.18
C LEU A 223 7.93 -9.78 -1.34
N GLY A 224 8.87 -8.95 -1.79
CA GLY A 224 9.13 -8.68 -3.19
C GLY A 224 8.39 -7.45 -3.74
N THR A 225 8.83 -7.00 -4.91
CA THR A 225 8.18 -5.95 -5.68
C THR A 225 7.31 -6.59 -6.76
N VAL A 226 6.06 -6.16 -6.87
CA VAL A 226 5.15 -6.58 -7.94
C VAL A 226 5.06 -5.50 -9.02
N VAL A 227 5.05 -5.93 -10.29
CA VAL A 227 4.92 -5.04 -11.45
C VAL A 227 3.48 -4.54 -11.54
N THR A 228 3.31 -3.28 -11.88
CA THR A 228 1.99 -2.67 -12.13
C THR A 228 1.94 -1.82 -13.39
N GLY A 229 3.02 -1.76 -14.16
CA GLY A 229 3.06 -0.93 -15.35
C GLY A 229 4.46 -0.86 -15.91
N GLY A 230 4.55 -0.28 -17.09
CA GLY A 230 5.79 -0.16 -17.83
C GLY A 230 5.65 0.86 -18.94
N ASP A 231 6.74 1.56 -19.22
CA ASP A 231 6.84 2.57 -20.26
C ASP A 231 8.19 2.43 -20.96
N ASN A 232 8.19 2.15 -22.26
CA ASN A 232 9.41 1.98 -23.06
C ASN A 232 9.78 3.23 -23.89
N SER A 233 9.26 4.42 -23.55
CA SER A 233 9.50 5.66 -24.28
C SER A 233 10.98 6.02 -24.46
N ALA A 234 11.85 5.52 -23.59
CA ALA A 234 13.29 5.76 -23.65
C ALA A 234 14.04 4.91 -24.70
N ALA A 235 13.43 3.83 -25.22
CA ALA A 235 14.05 2.94 -26.19
C ALA A 235 13.21 2.68 -27.45
N CYS A 236 11.95 3.13 -27.48
CA CYS A 236 11.08 2.97 -28.62
C CYS A 236 11.22 4.09 -29.66
N ASP A 237 10.73 3.80 -30.86
CA ASP A 237 10.51 4.77 -31.91
C ASP A 237 9.19 4.48 -32.65
N ASP A 238 8.51 5.54 -33.07
CA ASP A 238 7.27 5.38 -33.84
C ASP A 238 7.54 4.95 -35.29
N SER A 239 8.77 5.02 -35.77
CA SER A 239 9.15 4.64 -37.14
C SER A 239 9.86 3.28 -37.26
N GLY A 240 10.37 2.72 -36.17
CA GLY A 240 11.13 1.48 -36.18
C GLY A 240 10.36 0.28 -35.63
N THR A 241 11.12 -0.73 -35.23
CA THR A 241 10.60 -2.05 -34.86
C THR A 241 10.12 -2.13 -33.42
N MET A 242 10.60 -1.26 -32.53
CA MET A 242 10.15 -1.17 -31.15
C MET A 242 9.18 0.00 -31.01
N LYS A 243 7.88 -0.29 -31.10
CA LYS A 243 6.86 0.73 -30.92
C LYS A 243 6.73 1.16 -29.46
N CYS A 244 6.37 2.42 -29.27
CA CYS A 244 6.13 2.99 -27.96
C CYS A 244 4.84 2.42 -27.35
N ALA A 245 4.97 1.91 -26.13
CA ALA A 245 3.90 1.36 -25.33
C ALA A 245 4.07 1.83 -23.87
N SER A 246 2.96 2.28 -23.31
CA SER A 246 2.88 2.69 -21.91
C SER A 246 1.67 2.03 -21.26
N SER A 247 1.85 1.52 -20.06
CA SER A 247 0.81 0.84 -19.29
C SER A 247 0.91 1.19 -17.80
N ALA A 248 -0.25 1.24 -17.16
CA ALA A 248 -0.38 1.45 -15.72
C ALA A 248 -1.55 0.63 -15.19
N GLY A 249 -1.36 0.10 -13.98
CA GLY A 249 -2.24 -0.87 -13.36
C GLY A 249 -2.76 -0.36 -12.02
N THR A 250 -3.99 -0.74 -11.71
CA THR A 250 -4.60 -0.51 -10.40
C THR A 250 -4.48 -1.77 -9.56
N LEU A 251 -3.74 -1.69 -8.46
CA LEU A 251 -3.60 -2.76 -7.46
C LEU A 251 -4.87 -2.86 -6.59
N SER A 252 -5.23 -4.08 -6.23
CA SER A 252 -6.26 -4.40 -5.25
C SER A 252 -5.89 -5.67 -4.48
N PHE A 253 -6.26 -5.72 -3.21
CA PHE A 253 -6.11 -6.91 -2.37
C PHE A 253 -7.38 -7.75 -2.47
N GLU A 254 -7.23 -9.02 -2.83
CA GLU A 254 -8.30 -10.00 -2.89
C GLU A 254 -8.10 -11.09 -1.83
N PRO A 255 -9.17 -11.75 -1.36
CA PRO A 255 -9.03 -12.89 -0.48
C PRO A 255 -8.08 -13.94 -1.06
N GLY A 256 -7.09 -14.35 -0.25
CA GLY A 256 -6.16 -15.41 -0.62
C GLY A 256 -6.87 -16.72 -0.94
N LYS A 257 -6.40 -17.43 -1.98
CA LYS A 257 -6.88 -18.78 -2.32
C LYS A 257 -6.43 -19.82 -1.29
N THR A 258 -5.25 -19.64 -0.70
CA THR A 258 -4.62 -20.52 0.29
C THR A 258 -3.92 -19.69 1.35
N GLY A 259 -4.07 -20.05 2.63
CA GLY A 259 -3.45 -19.33 3.74
C GLY A 259 -4.12 -17.98 4.06
N SER A 260 -3.43 -17.17 4.85
CA SER A 260 -3.92 -15.87 5.34
C SER A 260 -3.52 -14.68 4.50
N MET A 261 -2.50 -14.83 3.65
CA MET A 261 -2.00 -13.77 2.77
C MET A 261 -2.99 -13.49 1.61
N PRO A 262 -3.36 -12.22 1.38
CA PRO A 262 -4.15 -11.81 0.22
C PRO A 262 -3.55 -12.23 -1.12
N THR A 263 -4.38 -12.37 -2.13
CA THR A 263 -3.95 -12.35 -3.54
C THR A 263 -3.89 -10.89 -3.99
N LEU A 264 -2.89 -10.52 -4.79
CA LEU A 264 -2.81 -9.18 -5.35
C LEU A 264 -3.32 -9.21 -6.79
N ARG A 265 -4.32 -8.40 -7.09
CA ARG A 265 -4.87 -8.28 -8.44
C ARG A 265 -4.56 -6.91 -9.01
N VAL A 266 -3.96 -6.89 -10.20
CA VAL A 266 -3.58 -5.69 -10.93
C VAL A 266 -4.37 -5.62 -12.22
N VAL A 267 -5.27 -4.63 -12.31
CA VAL A 267 -6.02 -4.35 -13.55
C VAL A 267 -5.22 -3.38 -14.41
N MET A 268 -4.70 -3.87 -15.52
CA MET A 268 -3.87 -3.09 -16.43
C MET A 268 -4.70 -2.20 -17.36
N LYS A 269 -4.16 -1.04 -17.70
CA LYS A 269 -4.67 -0.12 -18.72
C LYS A 269 -3.51 0.42 -19.56
N GLY A 270 -3.83 0.89 -20.76
CA GLY A 270 -2.86 1.46 -21.70
C GLY A 270 -2.57 0.50 -22.84
N THR A 271 -1.30 0.34 -23.18
CA THR A 271 -0.85 -0.42 -24.34
C THR A 271 0.33 -1.31 -23.99
N ALA A 272 0.49 -2.42 -24.73
CA ALA A 272 1.68 -3.25 -24.66
C ALA A 272 2.17 -3.61 -26.06
N VAL A 273 3.47 -3.89 -26.17
CA VAL A 273 4.07 -4.46 -27.38
C VAL A 273 3.51 -5.86 -27.58
N SER A 274 2.98 -6.13 -28.78
CA SER A 274 2.40 -7.43 -29.15
C SER A 274 3.21 -8.18 -30.21
N GLY A 275 4.32 -7.58 -30.65
CA GLY A 275 5.25 -8.14 -31.62
C GLY A 275 6.06 -7.02 -32.32
N PRO A 276 6.98 -7.37 -33.22
CA PRO A 276 7.77 -6.39 -33.96
C PRO A 276 6.87 -5.38 -34.68
N GLY A 277 7.08 -4.10 -34.41
CA GLY A 277 6.35 -2.98 -35.01
C GLY A 277 4.89 -2.85 -34.57
N LYS A 278 4.43 -3.61 -33.55
CA LYS A 278 3.01 -3.69 -33.17
C LYS A 278 2.78 -3.44 -31.68
N VAL A 279 1.80 -2.60 -31.40
CA VAL A 279 1.21 -2.42 -30.07
C VAL A 279 -0.26 -2.80 -30.09
N ARG A 280 -0.76 -3.24 -28.94
CA ARG A 280 -2.19 -3.47 -28.71
C ARG A 280 -2.64 -2.72 -27.47
N VAL A 281 -3.92 -2.38 -27.44
CA VAL A 281 -4.59 -1.86 -26.25
C VAL A 281 -4.75 -3.00 -25.25
N LEU A 282 -4.52 -2.71 -23.97
CA LEU A 282 -4.74 -3.65 -22.88
C LEU A 282 -6.23 -3.71 -22.52
N ASP A 283 -6.72 -4.91 -22.24
CA ASP A 283 -8.11 -5.15 -21.83
C ASP A 283 -8.20 -6.00 -20.56
N ALA A 284 -9.40 -6.46 -20.20
CA ALA A 284 -9.63 -7.21 -18.97
C ALA A 284 -8.81 -8.51 -18.89
N SER A 285 -8.46 -9.12 -20.03
CA SER A 285 -7.63 -10.33 -20.11
C SER A 285 -6.17 -10.10 -19.70
N ASP A 286 -5.73 -8.83 -19.66
CA ASP A 286 -4.40 -8.41 -19.22
C ASP A 286 -4.29 -8.17 -17.71
N THR A 287 -5.34 -8.55 -16.95
CA THR A 287 -5.26 -8.52 -15.49
C THR A 287 -4.16 -9.47 -15.02
N VAL A 288 -3.22 -8.96 -14.20
CA VAL A 288 -2.19 -9.76 -13.57
C VAL A 288 -2.62 -10.14 -12.16
N THR A 289 -2.37 -11.38 -11.76
CA THR A 289 -2.65 -11.88 -10.42
C THR A 289 -1.34 -12.35 -9.80
N TYR A 290 -1.01 -11.84 -8.62
CA TYR A 290 0.13 -12.27 -7.83
C TYR A 290 -0.32 -13.08 -6.62
N THR A 291 0.32 -14.21 -6.39
CA THR A 291 0.05 -15.08 -5.25
C THR A 291 1.28 -15.18 -4.36
N PHE A 292 1.05 -15.15 -3.05
CA PHE A 292 2.12 -15.36 -2.08
C PHE A 292 2.62 -16.80 -2.12
N ASP A 293 3.91 -16.96 -2.35
CA ASP A 293 4.63 -18.23 -2.25
C ASP A 293 5.28 -18.33 -0.86
N ALA A 294 4.72 -19.16 0.01
CA ALA A 294 5.21 -19.33 1.37
C ALA A 294 6.61 -19.96 1.43
N SER A 295 7.00 -20.75 0.43
CA SER A 295 8.32 -21.39 0.39
C SER A 295 9.43 -20.39 0.06
N ARG A 296 9.10 -19.40 -0.76
CA ARG A 296 10.00 -18.32 -1.16
C ARG A 296 9.82 -17.04 -0.35
N GLN A 297 8.79 -16.99 0.50
CA GLN A 297 8.36 -15.82 1.26
C GLN A 297 8.20 -14.55 0.41
N GLN A 298 7.64 -14.69 -0.80
CA GLN A 298 7.48 -13.58 -1.74
C GLN A 298 6.22 -13.72 -2.59
N TYR A 299 5.73 -12.61 -3.15
CA TYR A 299 4.72 -12.64 -4.20
C TYR A 299 5.33 -13.07 -5.53
N THR A 300 4.55 -13.83 -6.30
CA THR A 300 4.95 -14.35 -7.61
C THR A 300 3.89 -14.03 -8.66
N PRO A 301 4.28 -13.73 -9.91
CA PRO A 301 5.67 -13.58 -10.39
C PRO A 301 6.38 -12.33 -9.81
N PRO A 302 7.71 -12.32 -9.62
CA PRO A 302 8.41 -11.11 -9.21
C PRO A 302 8.49 -10.07 -10.34
N LEU A 303 8.79 -8.81 -10.00
CA LEU A 303 9.32 -7.81 -10.94
C LEU A 303 10.66 -8.32 -11.49
N ASP A 304 10.63 -8.81 -12.73
CA ASP A 304 11.70 -9.33 -13.61
C ASP A 304 13.10 -9.57 -12.98
N GLN A 305 13.59 -10.81 -13.09
CA GLN A 305 15.03 -11.12 -13.12
C GLN A 305 15.59 -10.84 -14.51
#